data_AF-A0A1H7W823-F1
#
_entry.id   AF-A0A1H7W823-F1
#
_cell.length_a   1.000
_cell.length_b   1.000
_cell.length_c   1.000
_cell.angle_alpha   90.00
_cell.angle_beta   90.00
_cell.angle_gamma   90.00
#
_symmetry.space_group_name_H-M   'P 1'
#
loop_
_entity.id
_entity.type
_entity.pdbx_description
1 polymer ?
#
loop_
_entity_poly.entity_id
_entity_poly.type
_entity_poly.pdbx_seq_one_letter_code
_entity_poly.pdbx_strand_id
1 'polypeptide(L)'
;MATAYVKRLVTIAEEQYNNFHLDSESDADLSKQIKKYWTDLGLSFPGVATAWSAIFISWCVQKAGATKNEFLFSAAHARFVNAAIQNMLANKGVFKAFPYHDIEPNLGDIIQHNRGNNTYDFQFAKMNKAYESHSAIVVEKGTDSKGNYVLTIGGNESDSIRKKQIRLNDKWRIIKRKINPYISIVQNLK
;
A
#
# COMPACT_ATOMS: atom_id res chain seq x y z
N MET A 1 13.41 9.89 12.96
CA MET A 1 12.57 11.04 12.57
C MET A 1 12.10 10.80 11.13
N ALA A 2 10.82 11.02 10.81
CA ALA A 2 10.31 10.78 9.45
C ALA A 2 10.95 11.72 8.42
N THR A 3 11.38 11.18 7.27
CA THR A 3 11.99 11.95 6.17
C THR A 3 10.97 12.93 5.55
N ALA A 4 11.45 13.92 4.80
CA ALA A 4 10.56 14.82 4.06
C ALA A 4 9.68 14.07 3.05
N TYR A 5 10.21 13.00 2.43
CA TYR A 5 9.47 12.13 1.54
C TYR A 5 8.34 11.40 2.28
N VAL A 6 8.63 10.76 3.42
CA VAL A 6 7.62 10.07 4.23
C VAL A 6 6.51 11.01 4.66
N LYS A 7 6.84 12.21 5.15
CA LYS A 7 5.83 13.22 5.54
C LYS A 7 4.90 13.57 4.37
N ARG A 8 5.46 13.76 3.18
CA ARG A 8 4.69 14.08 1.97
C ARG A 8 3.79 12.92 1.54
N LEU A 9 4.30 11.69 1.54
CA LEU A 9 3.53 10.49 1.21
C LEU A 9 2.33 10.31 2.14
N VAL A 10 2.56 10.42 3.45
CA VAL A 10 1.49 10.34 4.45
C VAL A 10 0.46 11.46 4.27
N THR A 11 0.92 12.69 4.06
CA THR A 11 0.02 13.85 3.82
C THR A 11 -0.86 13.64 2.60
N ILE A 12 -0.30 13.18 1.48
CA ILE A 12 -1.05 12.91 0.25
C ILE A 12 -2.12 11.85 0.50
N ALA A 13 -1.77 10.74 1.14
CA ALA A 13 -2.72 9.65 1.42
C ALA A 13 -3.85 10.12 2.36
N GLU A 14 -3.51 10.87 3.40
CA GLU A 14 -4.48 11.48 4.33
C GLU A 14 -5.41 12.48 3.63
N GLU A 15 -4.89 13.35 2.76
CA GLU A 15 -5.71 14.27 1.97
C GLU A 15 -6.68 13.51 1.06
N GLN A 16 -6.24 12.44 0.39
CA GLN A 16 -7.16 11.64 -0.43
C GLN A 16 -8.25 10.98 0.42
N TYR A 17 -7.91 10.45 1.60
CA TYR A 17 -8.91 9.92 2.51
C TYR A 17 -9.88 11.00 2.97
N ASN A 18 -9.40 12.13 3.49
CA ASN A 18 -10.23 13.20 4.03
C ASN A 18 -11.21 13.75 2.98
N ASN A 19 -10.79 13.85 1.73
CA ASN A 19 -11.61 14.39 0.65
C ASN A 19 -12.66 13.40 0.14
N PHE A 20 -12.38 12.08 0.12
CA PHE A 20 -13.19 11.11 -0.63
C PHE A 20 -13.69 9.90 0.18
N HIS A 21 -13.39 9.81 1.47
CA HIS A 21 -13.84 8.67 2.29
C HIS A 21 -15.36 8.61 2.52
N LEU A 22 -16.13 9.62 2.14
CA LEU A 22 -17.60 9.52 2.17
C LEU A 22 -18.19 9.11 0.81
N ASP A 23 -17.38 9.18 -0.25
CA ASP A 23 -17.80 8.89 -1.61
C ASP A 23 -17.61 7.41 -1.95
N SER A 24 -18.50 6.91 -2.81
CA SER A 24 -18.32 5.68 -3.59
C SER A 24 -17.55 5.99 -4.88
N GLU A 25 -16.84 5.01 -5.43
CA GLU A 25 -16.12 5.14 -6.71
C GLU A 25 -17.04 5.49 -7.89
N SER A 26 -18.35 5.25 -7.75
CA SER A 26 -19.38 5.68 -8.70
C SER A 26 -19.71 7.17 -8.63
N ASP A 27 -19.40 7.84 -7.53
CA ASP A 27 -19.75 9.25 -7.31
C ASP A 27 -18.84 10.14 -8.15
N ALA A 28 -19.39 11.26 -8.63
CA ALA A 28 -18.75 12.06 -9.67
C ALA A 28 -17.36 12.58 -9.26
N ASP A 29 -17.20 13.02 -8.01
CA ASP A 29 -15.96 13.60 -7.50
C ASP A 29 -14.85 12.54 -7.35
N LEU A 30 -15.15 11.43 -6.68
CA LEU A 30 -14.19 10.33 -6.56
C LEU A 30 -13.91 9.67 -7.92
N SER A 31 -14.91 9.47 -8.79
CA SER A 31 -14.70 8.94 -10.14
C SER A 31 -13.75 9.80 -10.98
N LYS A 32 -13.93 11.13 -10.93
CA LYS A 32 -13.02 12.10 -11.56
C LYS A 32 -11.61 12.02 -10.97
N GLN A 33 -11.50 11.86 -9.65
CA GLN A 33 -10.22 11.71 -9.00
C GLN A 33 -9.53 10.37 -9.33
N ILE A 34 -10.28 9.27 -9.41
CA ILE A 34 -9.75 7.97 -9.85
C ILE A 34 -9.18 8.10 -11.26
N LYS A 35 -9.92 8.72 -12.19
CA LYS A 35 -9.41 9.03 -13.53
C LYS A 35 -8.08 9.77 -13.47
N LYS A 36 -7.95 10.76 -12.57
CA LYS A 36 -6.70 11.50 -12.36
C LYS A 36 -5.55 10.60 -11.90
N TYR A 37 -5.80 9.63 -11.01
CA TYR A 37 -4.76 8.69 -10.58
C TYR A 37 -4.16 7.93 -11.77
N TRP A 38 -5.00 7.46 -12.69
CA TRP A 38 -4.56 6.76 -13.90
C TRP A 38 -3.79 7.69 -14.84
N THR A 39 -4.35 8.86 -15.16
CA THR A 39 -3.77 9.76 -16.16
C THR A 39 -2.46 10.39 -15.70
N ASP A 40 -2.33 10.72 -14.41
CA ASP A 40 -1.08 11.25 -13.84
C ASP A 40 0.07 10.21 -13.92
N LEU A 41 -0.25 8.91 -13.87
CA LEU A 41 0.72 7.82 -14.09
C LEU A 41 1.02 7.57 -15.59
N GLY A 42 0.37 8.31 -16.49
CA GLY A 42 0.48 8.12 -17.95
C GLY A 42 -0.25 6.88 -18.46
N LEU A 43 -1.27 6.41 -17.73
CA LEU A 43 -2.07 5.24 -18.09
C LEU A 43 -3.47 5.68 -18.56
N SER A 44 -4.03 4.93 -19.51
CA SER A 44 -5.43 5.10 -19.93
C SER A 44 -6.37 4.74 -18.80
N PHE A 45 -7.37 5.57 -18.54
CA PHE A 45 -8.41 5.30 -17.53
C PHE A 45 -9.46 4.32 -18.10
N PRO A 46 -9.58 3.10 -17.54
CA PRO A 46 -10.50 2.08 -18.04
C PRO A 46 -11.93 2.20 -17.47
N GLY A 47 -12.20 3.19 -16.62
CA GLY A 47 -13.44 3.28 -15.84
C GLY A 47 -13.27 2.78 -14.41
N VAL A 48 -14.18 3.20 -13.51
CA VAL A 48 -14.09 2.92 -12.07
C VAL A 48 -14.36 1.47 -11.69
N ALA A 49 -15.08 0.72 -12.54
CA ALA A 49 -15.30 -0.72 -12.36
C ALA A 49 -14.02 -1.56 -12.47
N THR A 50 -12.93 -1.00 -13.01
CA THR A 50 -11.63 -1.66 -12.97
C THR A 50 -10.93 -1.33 -11.66
N ALA A 51 -10.45 -2.35 -10.96
CA ALA A 51 -9.74 -2.20 -9.69
C ALA A 51 -8.60 -1.16 -9.79
N TRP A 52 -8.65 -0.17 -8.90
CA TRP A 52 -7.73 0.98 -8.90
C TRP A 52 -6.90 1.08 -7.61
N SER A 53 -6.96 0.08 -6.73
CA SER A 53 -6.20 0.06 -5.47
C SER A 53 -4.69 0.16 -5.69
N ALA A 54 -4.11 -0.58 -6.64
CA ALA A 54 -2.68 -0.51 -6.94
C ALA A 54 -2.28 0.80 -7.64
N ILE A 55 -3.21 1.37 -8.43
CA ILE A 55 -3.06 2.68 -9.06
C ILE A 55 -3.00 3.78 -8.01
N PHE A 56 -3.88 3.73 -7.01
CA PHE A 56 -3.86 4.67 -5.88
C PHE A 56 -2.50 4.65 -5.15
N ILE A 57 -1.97 3.47 -4.81
CA ILE A 57 -0.66 3.35 -4.14
C ILE A 57 0.45 3.90 -5.04
N SER A 58 0.48 3.49 -6.31
CA SER A 58 1.47 3.96 -7.28
C SER A 58 1.42 5.48 -7.45
N TRP A 59 0.23 6.06 -7.51
CA TRP A 59 0.02 7.50 -7.63
C TRP A 59 0.49 8.25 -6.38
N CYS A 60 0.14 7.79 -5.17
CA CYS A 60 0.61 8.42 -3.93
C CYS A 60 2.14 8.42 -3.84
N VAL A 61 2.78 7.28 -4.14
CA VAL A 61 4.25 7.12 -4.14
C VAL A 61 4.90 8.03 -5.18
N GLN A 62 4.33 8.13 -6.39
CA GLN A 62 4.82 9.03 -7.41
C GLN A 62 4.68 10.50 -7.00
N LYS A 63 3.51 10.90 -6.50
CA LYS A 63 3.24 12.27 -6.06
C LYS A 63 4.10 12.71 -4.88
N ALA A 64 4.48 11.77 -4.02
CA ALA A 64 5.44 12.02 -2.95
C ALA A 64 6.86 12.31 -3.47
N GLY A 65 7.16 11.94 -4.71
CA GLY A 65 8.43 12.24 -5.40
C GLY A 65 9.32 11.02 -5.64
N ALA A 66 8.79 9.79 -5.55
CA ALA A 66 9.52 8.62 -6.01
C ALA A 66 9.59 8.60 -7.54
N THR A 67 10.72 8.16 -8.07
CA THR A 67 10.96 8.03 -9.51
C THR A 67 10.75 6.60 -10.00
N LYS A 68 10.66 6.41 -11.33
CA LYS A 68 10.54 5.08 -11.95
C LYS A 68 11.76 4.17 -11.68
N ASN A 69 12.90 4.75 -11.30
CA ASN A 69 14.10 4.00 -10.92
C ASN A 69 14.05 3.52 -9.46
N GLU A 70 13.21 4.14 -8.64
CA GLU A 70 13.08 3.82 -7.22
C GLU A 70 11.91 2.87 -6.96
N PHE A 71 10.77 3.09 -7.63
CA PHE A 71 9.54 2.32 -7.44
C PHE A 71 8.96 1.86 -8.78
N LEU A 72 8.51 0.59 -8.83
CA LEU A 72 7.79 0.06 -9.99
C LEU A 72 6.32 0.47 -9.93
N PHE A 73 5.94 1.58 -10.59
CA PHE A 73 4.54 1.96 -10.69
C PHE A 73 3.74 0.94 -11.52
N SER A 74 2.62 0.47 -10.98
CA SER A 74 1.88 -0.66 -11.56
C SER A 74 0.41 -0.64 -11.14
N ALA A 75 -0.47 -1.02 -12.07
CA ALA A 75 -1.89 -1.30 -11.81
C ALA A 75 -2.13 -2.63 -11.06
N ALA A 76 -1.07 -3.37 -10.72
CA ALA A 76 -1.15 -4.62 -9.98
C ALA A 76 -0.19 -4.62 -8.79
N HIS A 77 -0.73 -4.89 -7.59
CA HIS A 77 0.02 -4.95 -6.32
C HIS A 77 1.18 -5.93 -6.37
N ALA A 78 0.90 -7.15 -6.84
CA ALA A 78 1.87 -8.23 -6.95
C ALA A 78 3.16 -7.82 -7.70
N ARG A 79 3.07 -6.93 -8.70
CA ARG A 79 4.23 -6.51 -9.49
C ARG A 79 5.19 -5.64 -8.69
N PHE A 80 4.69 -4.58 -8.03
CA PHE A 80 5.57 -3.69 -7.27
C PHE A 80 6.09 -4.34 -5.99
N VAL A 81 5.30 -5.23 -5.38
CA VAL A 81 5.76 -6.06 -4.25
C VAL A 81 6.86 -7.00 -4.69
N ASN A 82 6.68 -7.72 -5.80
CA ASN A 82 7.71 -8.61 -6.33
C ASN A 82 9.00 -7.82 -6.64
N ALA A 83 8.90 -6.65 -7.27
CA ALA A 83 10.06 -5.79 -7.54
C ALA A 83 10.77 -5.36 -6.24
N ALA A 84 10.02 -4.98 -5.20
CA ALA A 84 10.59 -4.65 -3.89
C ALA A 84 11.24 -5.86 -3.20
N ILE A 85 10.72 -7.07 -3.39
CA ILE A 85 11.39 -8.31 -2.92
C ILE A 85 12.71 -8.50 -3.66
N GLN A 86 12.73 -8.33 -4.98
CA GLN A 86 13.97 -8.44 -5.77
C GLN A 86 15.00 -7.38 -5.37
N ASN A 87 14.55 -6.16 -5.04
CA ASN A 87 15.41 -5.11 -4.49
C ASN A 87 16.02 -5.49 -3.14
N MET A 88 15.24 -6.11 -2.25
CA MET A 88 15.72 -6.64 -0.98
C MET A 88 16.80 -7.71 -1.19
N LEU A 89 16.54 -8.70 -2.05
CA LEU A 89 17.47 -9.80 -2.34
C LEU A 89 18.79 -9.30 -2.95
N ALA A 90 18.72 -8.29 -3.82
CA ALA A 90 19.89 -7.67 -4.43
C ALA A 90 20.50 -6.53 -3.59
N ASN A 91 19.97 -6.29 -2.37
CA ASN A 91 20.33 -5.21 -1.47
C ASN A 91 20.43 -3.82 -2.15
N LYS A 92 19.49 -3.50 -3.04
CA LYS A 92 19.49 -2.25 -3.82
C LYS A 92 18.19 -1.47 -3.66
N GLY A 93 18.22 -0.21 -4.08
CA GLY A 93 17.04 0.66 -4.11
C GLY A 93 16.55 1.08 -2.72
N VAL A 94 15.54 1.94 -2.73
CA VAL A 94 14.96 2.55 -1.53
C VAL A 94 13.61 1.94 -1.13
N PHE A 95 13.06 1.03 -1.94
CA PHE A 95 11.88 0.23 -1.59
C PHE A 95 12.26 -1.25 -1.59
N LYS A 96 12.19 -1.86 -0.41
CA LYS A 96 12.60 -3.25 -0.14
C LYS A 96 11.49 -3.98 0.60
N ALA A 97 11.12 -5.19 0.17
CA ALA A 97 10.06 -5.95 0.82
C ALA A 97 10.60 -7.08 1.70
N PHE A 98 10.05 -7.20 2.91
CA PHE A 98 10.39 -8.21 3.90
C PHE A 98 9.12 -8.97 4.34
N PRO A 99 9.24 -10.22 4.81
CA PRO A 99 8.11 -10.90 5.45
C PRO A 99 7.49 -10.05 6.56
N TYR A 100 6.16 -10.05 6.65
CA TYR A 100 5.44 -9.14 7.55
C TYR A 100 5.81 -9.27 9.04
N HIS A 101 6.38 -10.42 9.42
CA HIS A 101 6.78 -10.74 10.80
C HIS A 101 8.26 -10.49 11.09
N ASP A 102 9.05 -10.06 10.10
CA ASP A 102 10.49 -9.85 10.26
C ASP A 102 10.83 -8.44 10.70
N ILE A 103 10.07 -7.45 10.22
CA ILE A 103 10.30 -6.04 10.50
C ILE A 103 9.08 -5.37 11.12
N GLU A 104 9.33 -4.26 11.80
CA GLU A 104 8.32 -3.35 12.31
C GLU A 104 7.87 -2.39 11.20
N PRO A 105 6.56 -2.21 10.97
CA PRO A 105 6.06 -1.23 10.02
C PRO A 105 6.26 0.20 10.56
N ASN A 106 6.61 1.12 9.66
CA ASN A 106 6.80 2.53 9.93
C ASN A 106 5.99 3.40 8.97
N LEU A 107 5.86 4.69 9.29
CA LEU A 107 5.19 5.67 8.44
C LEU A 107 5.75 5.64 7.01
N GLY A 108 4.84 5.57 6.03
CA GLY A 108 5.18 5.51 4.60
C GLY A 108 5.55 4.11 4.09
N ASP A 109 5.62 3.09 4.93
CA ASP A 109 5.73 1.70 4.48
C ASP A 109 4.41 1.25 3.83
N ILE A 110 4.48 0.21 2.99
CA ILE A 110 3.30 -0.37 2.32
C ILE A 110 3.11 -1.79 2.81
N ILE A 111 1.92 -2.11 3.35
CA ILE A 111 1.60 -3.44 3.86
C ILE A 111 0.78 -4.20 2.82
N GLN A 112 1.29 -5.35 2.39
CA GLN A 112 0.66 -6.25 1.43
C GLN A 112 -0.03 -7.43 2.15
N HIS A 113 -1.24 -7.75 1.73
CA HIS A 113 -1.99 -8.92 2.20
C HIS A 113 -2.74 -9.62 1.07
N ASN A 114 -3.18 -10.84 1.35
CA ASN A 114 -4.03 -11.62 0.47
C ASN A 114 -5.41 -10.98 0.29
N ARG A 115 -6.09 -11.30 -0.80
CA ARG A 115 -7.50 -10.97 -1.04
C ARG A 115 -8.24 -12.23 -1.50
N GLY A 116 -9.57 -12.24 -1.45
CA GLY A 116 -10.36 -13.37 -1.97
C GLY A 116 -10.22 -14.68 -1.19
N ASN A 117 -9.88 -14.62 0.10
CA ASN A 117 -9.59 -15.79 0.95
C ASN A 117 -8.36 -16.61 0.53
N ASN A 118 -7.50 -16.05 -0.33
CA ASN A 118 -6.21 -16.65 -0.66
C ASN A 118 -5.26 -16.66 0.55
N THR A 119 -4.24 -17.52 0.48
CA THR A 119 -3.26 -17.74 1.55
C THR A 119 -1.81 -17.74 1.03
N TYR A 120 -1.53 -16.98 -0.03
CA TYR A 120 -0.18 -16.80 -0.55
C TYR A 120 0.76 -16.25 0.51
N ASP A 121 1.99 -16.74 0.54
CA ASP A 121 3.02 -16.30 1.47
C ASP A 121 4.11 -15.47 0.76
N PHE A 122 5.13 -15.08 1.52
CA PHE A 122 6.26 -14.31 1.01
C PHE A 122 7.04 -15.05 -0.09
N GLN A 123 7.19 -16.39 0.03
CA GLN A 123 7.92 -17.18 -0.97
C GLN A 123 7.14 -17.25 -2.29
N PHE A 124 5.82 -17.37 -2.22
CA PHE A 124 4.96 -17.27 -3.38
C PHE A 124 5.08 -15.89 -4.04
N ALA A 125 4.99 -14.81 -3.26
CA ALA A 125 5.14 -13.44 -3.76
C ALA A 125 6.52 -13.16 -4.37
N LYS A 126 7.57 -13.82 -3.87
CA LYS A 126 8.94 -13.75 -4.43
C LYS A 126 9.02 -14.31 -5.84
N MET A 127 8.28 -15.38 -6.14
CA MET A 127 8.33 -16.08 -7.42
C MET A 127 7.25 -15.62 -8.41
N ASN A 128 6.18 -14.96 -7.94
CA ASN A 128 5.01 -14.63 -8.73
C ASN A 128 4.80 -13.12 -8.85
N LYS A 129 4.40 -12.66 -10.03
CA LYS A 129 4.09 -11.25 -10.34
C LYS A 129 2.60 -10.98 -10.59
N ALA A 130 1.78 -12.02 -10.54
CA ALA A 130 0.35 -11.97 -10.79
C ALA A 130 -0.38 -12.88 -9.81
N TYR A 131 -1.05 -12.29 -8.83
CA TYR A 131 -1.92 -12.96 -7.88
C TYR A 131 -2.82 -11.94 -7.19
N GLU A 132 -3.99 -12.39 -6.76
CA GLU A 132 -4.96 -11.53 -6.08
C GLU A 132 -4.42 -11.10 -4.71
N SER A 133 -4.32 -9.79 -4.50
CA SER A 133 -3.74 -9.21 -3.31
C SER A 133 -4.09 -7.73 -3.18
N HIS A 134 -3.80 -7.15 -2.02
CA HIS A 134 -4.06 -5.75 -1.73
C HIS A 134 -2.96 -5.12 -0.88
N SER A 135 -2.62 -3.88 -1.18
CA SER A 135 -1.67 -3.05 -0.42
C SER A 135 -2.29 -1.76 0.09
N ALA A 136 -1.82 -1.28 1.24
CA ALA A 136 -2.18 0.01 1.82
C ALA A 136 -0.95 0.69 2.46
N ILE A 137 -0.92 2.02 2.49
CA ILE A 137 0.19 2.84 3.01
C ILE A 137 0.00 3.08 4.50
N VAL A 138 1.03 2.86 5.31
CA VAL A 138 1.05 3.18 6.74
C VAL A 138 1.11 4.70 6.92
N VAL A 139 0.11 5.26 7.61
CA VAL A 139 -0.04 6.72 7.82
C VAL A 139 -0.01 7.13 9.29
N GLU A 140 -0.25 6.18 10.19
CA GLU A 140 -0.18 6.41 11.62
C GLU A 140 0.45 5.19 12.30
N LYS A 141 1.09 5.44 13.44
CA LYS A 141 1.62 4.43 14.34
C LYS A 141 1.40 4.88 15.77
N GLY A 142 0.85 4.02 16.60
CA GLY A 142 0.46 4.37 17.95
C GLY A 142 0.19 3.17 18.83
N THR A 143 -0.26 3.47 20.05
CA THR A 143 -0.66 2.50 21.05
C THR A 143 -1.99 2.97 21.63
N ASP A 144 -2.98 2.08 21.70
CA ASP A 144 -4.26 2.32 22.36
C ASP A 144 -4.47 1.30 23.50
N SER A 145 -5.67 1.27 24.10
CA SER A 145 -6.01 0.33 25.17
C SER A 145 -5.96 -1.15 24.78
N LYS A 146 -5.86 -1.47 23.48
CA LYS A 146 -5.75 -2.82 22.92
C LYS A 146 -4.34 -3.11 22.39
N GLY A 147 -3.36 -2.24 22.68
CA GLY A 147 -1.95 -2.42 22.35
C GLY A 147 -1.49 -1.65 21.12
N ASN A 148 -0.34 -2.06 20.58
CA ASN A 148 0.34 -1.38 19.49
C ASN A 148 -0.41 -1.55 18.15
N TYR A 149 -0.43 -0.50 17.34
CA TYR A 149 -1.09 -0.53 16.04
C TYR A 149 -0.43 0.39 15.02
N VAL A 150 -0.78 0.16 13.76
CA VAL A 150 -0.64 1.15 12.68
C VAL A 150 -1.99 1.36 12.01
N LEU A 151 -2.22 2.57 11.47
CA LEU A 151 -3.29 2.82 10.53
C LEU A 151 -2.74 2.83 9.11
N THR A 152 -3.48 2.22 8.20
CA THR A 152 -3.16 2.24 6.77
C THR A 152 -4.27 2.87 5.96
N ILE A 153 -3.91 3.61 4.90
CA ILE A 153 -4.84 4.10 3.88
C ILE A 153 -4.63 3.35 2.57
N GLY A 154 -5.72 2.85 1.99
CA GLY A 154 -5.76 2.22 0.68
C GLY A 154 -6.95 2.68 -0.16
N GLY A 155 -6.81 2.62 -1.47
CA GLY A 155 -7.88 2.88 -2.44
C GLY A 155 -8.62 1.61 -2.84
N ASN A 156 -9.81 1.76 -3.43
CA ASN A 156 -10.73 0.67 -3.81
C ASN A 156 -10.95 -0.36 -2.67
N GLU A 157 -11.01 0.15 -1.44
CA GLU A 157 -11.39 -0.61 -0.26
C GLU A 157 -12.86 -0.34 0.00
N SER A 158 -13.71 -1.34 -0.21
CA SER A 158 -15.17 -1.14 -0.20
C SER A 158 -15.56 0.02 -1.11
N ASP A 159 -15.04 -0.04 -2.35
CA ASP A 159 -15.34 0.88 -3.45
C ASP A 159 -15.02 2.34 -3.14
N SER A 160 -14.03 2.60 -2.27
CA SER A 160 -13.64 3.95 -1.86
C SER A 160 -12.20 3.99 -1.32
N ILE A 161 -11.81 5.11 -0.74
CA ILE A 161 -10.56 5.28 0.02
C ILE A 161 -10.88 5.05 1.49
N ARG A 162 -10.17 4.10 2.13
CA ARG A 162 -10.46 3.69 3.51
C ARG A 162 -9.22 3.63 4.37
N LYS A 163 -9.44 3.84 5.66
CA LYS A 163 -8.50 3.56 6.74
C LYS A 163 -8.75 2.18 7.32
N LYS A 164 -7.68 1.46 7.64
CA LYS A 164 -7.72 0.21 8.40
C LYS A 164 -6.70 0.23 9.52
N GLN A 165 -7.10 -0.30 10.67
CA GLN A 165 -6.20 -0.52 11.79
C GLN A 165 -5.59 -1.93 11.71
N ILE A 166 -4.27 -2.02 11.86
CA ILE A 166 -3.51 -3.27 11.89
C ILE A 166 -2.84 -3.38 13.26
N ARG A 167 -3.08 -4.51 13.94
CA ARG A 167 -2.54 -4.78 15.27
C ARG A 167 -1.13 -5.33 15.22
N LEU A 168 -0.31 -4.85 16.14
CA LEU A 168 1.08 -5.25 16.31
C LEU A 168 1.26 -5.92 17.68
N ASN A 169 2.22 -6.83 17.78
CA ASN A 169 2.62 -7.41 19.05
C ASN A 169 3.56 -6.48 19.85
N ASP A 170 4.04 -6.94 21.01
CA ASP A 170 4.93 -6.18 21.89
C ASP A 170 6.31 -5.90 21.26
N LYS A 171 6.67 -6.65 20.21
CA LYS A 171 7.87 -6.42 19.39
C LYS A 171 7.57 -5.53 18.17
N TRP A 172 6.42 -4.85 18.16
CA TRP A 172 5.95 -3.99 17.08
C TRP A 172 5.86 -4.66 15.70
N ARG A 173 5.66 -5.99 15.66
CA ARG A 173 5.48 -6.76 14.42
C ARG A 173 4.01 -7.07 14.21
N ILE A 174 3.59 -7.11 12.95
CA ILE A 174 2.19 -7.36 12.58
C ILE A 174 1.72 -8.71 13.13
N ILE A 175 0.58 -8.71 13.82
CA ILE A 175 -0.05 -9.94 14.31
C ILE A 175 -0.71 -10.68 13.14
N LYS A 176 -0.42 -11.97 13.03
CA LYS A 176 -1.01 -12.84 11.99
C LYS A 176 -2.53 -12.87 12.09
N ARG A 177 -3.22 -12.99 10.95
CA ARG A 177 -4.66 -13.22 10.87
C ARG A 177 -4.97 -14.40 9.95
N LYS A 178 -6.11 -15.08 10.17
CA LYS A 178 -6.51 -16.27 9.40
C LYS A 178 -7.07 -15.92 8.02
N ILE A 179 -7.98 -14.94 7.96
CA ILE A 179 -8.61 -14.51 6.72
C ILE A 179 -7.72 -13.47 6.05
N ASN A 180 -7.42 -13.67 4.76
CA ASN A 180 -6.59 -12.76 3.98
C ASN A 180 -5.26 -12.41 4.68
N PRO A 181 -4.40 -13.40 5.00
CA PRO A 181 -3.19 -13.20 5.78
C PRO A 181 -2.24 -12.17 5.15
N TYR A 182 -1.46 -11.50 5.99
CA TYR A 182 -0.40 -10.59 5.57
C TYR A 182 0.72 -11.35 4.87
N ILE A 183 1.33 -10.71 3.86
CA ILE A 183 2.40 -11.30 3.04
C ILE A 183 3.72 -10.61 3.38
N SER A 184 3.76 -9.28 3.23
CA SER A 184 5.00 -8.52 3.33
C SER A 184 4.76 -7.08 3.78
N ILE A 185 5.84 -6.46 4.23
CA ILE A 185 5.97 -5.01 4.39
C ILE A 185 6.99 -4.55 3.35
N VAL A 186 6.58 -3.66 2.45
CA VAL A 186 7.51 -2.90 1.60
C VAL A 186 8.01 -1.74 2.44
N GLN A 187 9.23 -1.89 2.94
CA GLN A 187 9.96 -0.87 3.66
C GLN A 187 10.37 0.26 2.72
N ASN A 188 10.05 1.48 3.13
CA ASN A 188 10.43 2.71 2.47
C ASN A 188 11.65 3.34 3.17
N LEU A 189 12.76 3.43 2.45
CA LEU A 189 14.05 3.98 2.91
C LEU A 189 14.34 5.38 2.35
N LYS A 190 13.38 6.03 1.69
CA LYS A 190 13.54 7.33 1.03
C LYS A 190 13.26 8.52 1.96
#